data_AF-A0A135VLH9-F1
#
_entry.id   AF-A0A135VLH9-F1
#
_cell.length_a   1.000
_cell.length_b   1.000
_cell.length_c   1.000
_cell.angle_alpha   90.00
_cell.angle_beta   90.00
_cell.angle_gamma   90.00
#
_symmetry.space_group_name_H-M   'P 1'
#
loop_
_entity.id
_entity.type
_entity.pdbx_description
1 polymer ?
#
loop_
_entity_poly.entity_id
_entity_poly.type
_entity_poly.pdbx_seq_one_letter_code
_entity_poly.pdbx_strand_id
1 'polypeptide(L)'
;MRKSFLSSLSIVILLLLPLFAQAFDIDRDMGVGELYVVYGNANAGWRIEGSFSADYDIEFFICDTENYSRWDRKQSAFLYEHDEETTGNIFNFTIPYDSEWYVVFSNIQLQSPISLQAEVYYIDQSDVVQTQVGWYSRNMLVTPLFIGILLIVPIALLIGVYISRKREPVPAVRYDEILSTPD
;
A
#
# COMPACT_ATOMS: atom_id res chain seq x y z
N MET A 1 20.68 -33.96 8.33
CA MET A 1 21.03 -32.54 8.06
C MET A 1 20.09 -32.01 6.98
N ARG A 2 19.08 -31.19 7.33
CA ARG A 2 18.15 -30.54 6.39
C ARG A 2 17.88 -29.11 6.91
N LYS A 3 18.59 -28.11 6.38
CA LYS A 3 18.38 -26.68 6.64
C LYS A 3 18.88 -25.87 5.44
N SER A 4 18.06 -25.68 4.40
CA SER A 4 18.34 -24.69 3.33
C SER A 4 17.20 -24.54 2.32
N PHE A 5 15.95 -24.31 2.74
CA PHE A 5 14.86 -24.07 1.77
C PHE A 5 13.91 -22.91 2.13
N LEU A 6 14.21 -22.13 3.18
CA LEU A 6 13.35 -21.03 3.64
C LEU A 6 13.85 -19.63 3.23
N SER A 7 14.96 -19.52 2.50
CA SER A 7 15.60 -18.21 2.20
C SER A 7 15.17 -17.55 0.89
N SER A 8 14.50 -18.27 -0.02
CA SER A 8 14.18 -17.75 -1.37
C SER A 8 12.76 -17.17 -1.51
N LEU A 9 11.92 -17.28 -0.47
CA LEU A 9 10.53 -16.80 -0.52
C LEU A 9 10.39 -15.29 -0.19
N SER A 10 11.35 -14.69 0.52
CA SER A 10 11.28 -13.27 0.91
C SER A 10 11.55 -12.26 -0.22
N ILE A 11 12.16 -12.68 -1.34
CA ILE A 11 12.55 -11.73 -2.40
C ILE A 11 11.39 -11.43 -3.36
N VAL A 12 10.42 -12.35 -3.51
CA VAL A 12 9.31 -12.21 -4.46
C VAL A 12 8.21 -11.27 -3.94
N ILE A 13 8.07 -11.11 -2.61
CA ILE A 13 7.05 -10.25 -1.99
C ILE A 13 7.39 -8.74 -2.13
N LEU A 14 8.66 -8.39 -2.30
CA LEU A 14 9.11 -6.99 -2.47
C LEU A 14 8.91 -6.43 -3.90
N LEU A 15 8.68 -7.28 -4.90
CA LEU A 15 8.51 -6.87 -6.31
C LEU A 15 7.06 -6.54 -6.71
N LEU A 16 6.12 -6.63 -5.77
CA LEU A 16 4.69 -6.31 -5.96
C LEU A 16 4.26 -5.02 -5.25
N LEU A 17 5.21 -4.24 -4.71
CA LEU A 17 4.87 -2.96 -4.11
C LEU A 17 4.36 -2.01 -5.22
N PRO A 18 3.11 -1.50 -5.13
CA PRO A 18 2.62 -0.51 -6.07
C PRO A 18 3.56 0.70 -6.08
N LEU A 19 3.99 1.10 -7.28
CA LEU A 19 4.88 2.24 -7.48
C LEU A 19 4.21 3.53 -6.96
N PHE A 20 4.79 4.07 -5.89
CA PHE A 20 4.88 5.49 -5.51
C PHE A 20 3.60 6.31 -5.26
N ALA A 21 2.46 5.70 -4.94
CA ALA A 21 1.44 6.44 -4.19
C ALA A 21 1.85 6.47 -2.72
N GLN A 22 2.27 7.64 -2.20
CA GLN A 22 2.41 7.81 -0.75
C GLN A 22 1.00 7.93 -0.18
N ALA A 23 0.47 6.79 0.28
CA ALA A 23 -0.79 6.73 0.98
C ALA A 23 -0.57 7.07 2.45
N PHE A 24 -1.33 8.03 2.96
CA PHE A 24 -1.42 8.32 4.38
C PHE A 24 -2.79 7.88 4.85
N ASP A 25 -2.82 6.80 5.64
CA ASP A 25 -4.01 6.34 6.36
C ASP A 25 -3.96 6.93 7.77
N ILE A 26 -5.04 7.64 8.13
CA ILE A 26 -5.14 8.45 9.34
C ILE A 26 -6.38 7.98 10.08
N ASP A 27 -6.18 7.46 11.29
CA ASP A 27 -7.26 7.15 12.24
C ASP A 27 -6.84 7.73 13.59
N ARG A 28 -7.40 8.89 13.95
CA ARG A 28 -6.93 9.68 15.08
C ARG A 28 -8.02 10.54 15.72
N ASP A 29 -8.02 10.58 17.05
CA ASP A 29 -8.75 11.58 17.82
C ASP A 29 -7.98 12.91 17.86
N MET A 30 -8.67 14.02 17.57
CA MET A 30 -8.14 15.38 17.62
C MET A 30 -8.79 16.16 18.76
N GLY A 31 -7.96 16.69 19.66
CA GLY A 31 -8.40 17.58 20.73
C GLY A 31 -8.90 18.93 20.24
N VAL A 32 -9.57 19.68 21.12
CA VAL A 32 -9.95 21.07 20.86
C VAL A 32 -8.70 21.92 20.65
N GLY A 33 -8.66 22.71 19.58
CA GLY A 33 -7.50 23.54 19.27
C GLY A 33 -6.42 22.81 18.47
N GLU A 34 -6.60 21.52 18.16
CA GLU A 34 -5.61 20.74 17.42
C GLU A 34 -5.76 20.86 15.91
N LEU A 35 -4.67 20.58 15.21
CA LEU A 35 -4.59 20.51 13.75
C LEU A 35 -3.89 19.22 13.35
N TYR A 36 -4.30 18.64 12.24
CA TYR A 36 -3.62 17.54 11.58
C TYR A 36 -3.27 17.94 10.16
N VAL A 37 -2.02 17.69 9.76
CA VAL A 37 -1.47 18.19 8.50
C VAL A 37 -0.73 17.07 7.79
N VAL A 38 -1.10 16.83 6.55
CA VAL A 38 -0.35 15.98 5.62
C VAL A 38 0.34 16.88 4.61
N TYR A 39 1.64 16.70 4.42
CA TYR A 39 2.40 17.51 3.47
C TYR A 39 3.37 16.67 2.64
N GLY A 40 3.70 17.19 1.46
CA GLY A 40 4.66 16.58 0.56
C GLY A 40 5.08 17.52 -0.55
N ASN A 41 6.32 17.33 -1.04
CA ASN A 41 6.77 18.00 -2.26
C ASN A 41 6.07 17.37 -3.46
N ALA A 42 5.52 18.22 -4.33
CA ALA A 42 4.80 17.77 -5.50
C ALA A 42 4.97 18.74 -6.67
N ASN A 43 5.00 18.19 -7.88
CA ASN A 43 5.22 18.95 -9.10
C ASN A 43 3.90 19.41 -9.72
N ALA A 44 3.96 20.44 -10.55
CA ALA A 44 2.87 20.90 -11.40
C ALA A 44 2.26 19.74 -12.20
N GLY A 45 0.93 19.64 -12.19
CA GLY A 45 0.18 18.59 -12.83
C GLY A 45 -0.01 17.32 -11.98
N TRP A 46 0.71 17.14 -10.86
CA TRP A 46 0.38 16.09 -9.89
C TRP A 46 -1.03 16.31 -9.32
N ARG A 47 -1.62 15.26 -8.76
CA ARG A 47 -2.91 15.35 -8.06
C ARG A 47 -2.76 15.04 -6.59
N ILE A 48 -3.54 15.74 -5.78
CA ILE A 48 -3.84 15.37 -4.41
C ILE A 48 -5.26 14.80 -4.41
N GLU A 49 -5.39 13.54 -4.04
CA GLU A 49 -6.66 12.84 -3.97
C GLU A 49 -6.86 12.27 -2.58
N GLY A 50 -8.10 12.14 -2.16
CA GLY A 50 -8.37 11.57 -0.85
C GLY A 50 -9.83 11.61 -0.45
N SER A 51 -10.06 11.11 0.75
CA SER A 51 -11.35 11.21 1.41
C SER A 51 -11.16 11.29 2.90
N PHE A 52 -12.09 11.93 3.60
CA PHE A 52 -12.12 11.91 5.06
C PHE A 52 -13.54 11.82 5.59
N SER A 53 -13.63 11.42 6.86
CA SER A 53 -14.83 11.42 7.67
C SER A 53 -14.46 11.85 9.10
N ALA A 54 -15.31 12.66 9.71
CA ALA A 54 -15.23 13.10 11.08
C ALA A 54 -16.60 12.95 11.77
N ASP A 55 -16.61 12.82 13.09
CA ASP A 55 -17.85 12.73 13.88
C ASP A 55 -18.53 14.10 14.12
N TYR A 56 -17.82 15.20 13.86
CA TYR A 56 -18.33 16.59 13.89
C TYR A 56 -17.75 17.41 12.74
N ASP A 57 -18.32 18.60 12.53
CA ASP A 57 -17.86 19.53 11.49
C ASP A 57 -16.42 19.95 11.73
N ILE A 58 -15.58 19.90 10.70
CA ILE A 58 -14.19 20.36 10.74
C ILE A 58 -13.90 21.35 9.62
N GLU A 59 -12.88 22.17 9.82
CA GLU A 59 -12.33 22.99 8.75
C GLU A 59 -11.30 22.15 7.96
N PHE A 60 -11.50 22.07 6.65
CA PHE A 60 -10.66 21.36 5.70
C PHE A 60 -10.19 22.31 4.59
N PHE A 61 -8.92 22.26 4.23
CA PHE A 61 -8.42 22.96 3.05
C PHE A 61 -7.08 22.40 2.56
N ILE A 62 -6.75 22.75 1.32
CA ILE A 62 -5.48 22.47 0.66
C ILE A 62 -4.76 23.80 0.40
N CYS A 63 -3.46 23.88 0.66
CA CYS A 63 -2.67 25.08 0.37
C CYS A 63 -1.19 24.77 0.10
N ASP A 64 -0.47 25.75 -0.45
CA ASP A 64 0.99 25.69 -0.58
C ASP A 64 1.68 26.14 0.72
N THR A 65 3.02 26.09 0.74
CA THR A 65 3.83 26.48 1.91
C THR A 65 3.65 27.95 2.32
N GLU A 66 3.52 28.86 1.35
CA GLU A 66 3.41 30.30 1.63
C GLU A 66 2.05 30.61 2.28
N ASN A 67 0.98 30.06 1.73
CA ASN A 67 -0.39 30.23 2.20
C ASN A 67 -0.59 29.53 3.54
N TYR A 68 -0.02 28.34 3.75
CA TYR A 68 0.00 27.69 5.05
C TYR A 68 0.65 28.59 6.12
N SER A 69 1.82 29.15 5.81
CA SER A 69 2.52 30.06 6.72
C SER A 69 1.78 31.37 7.00
N ARG A 70 0.96 31.86 6.05
CA ARG A 70 0.09 33.02 6.26
C ARG A 70 -1.11 32.66 7.12
N TRP A 71 -1.76 31.53 6.85
CA TRP A 71 -2.90 31.02 7.62
C TRP A 71 -2.52 30.76 9.09
N ASP A 72 -1.38 30.10 9.34
CA ASP A 72 -0.88 29.82 10.70
C ASP A 72 -0.63 31.12 11.50
N ARG A 73 -0.18 32.18 10.83
CA ARG A 73 -0.01 33.52 11.41
C ARG A 73 -1.30 34.35 11.46
N LYS A 74 -2.45 33.74 11.17
CA LYS A 74 -3.77 34.40 11.12
C LYS A 74 -3.82 35.58 10.14
N GLN A 75 -3.07 35.47 9.06
CA GLN A 75 -3.06 36.42 7.94
C GLN A 75 -3.96 35.91 6.81
N SER A 76 -4.34 36.81 5.90
CA SER A 76 -5.06 36.41 4.70
C SER A 76 -4.21 35.46 3.85
N ALA A 77 -4.75 34.27 3.59
CA ALA A 77 -4.15 33.20 2.81
C ALA A 77 -5.13 32.77 1.71
N PHE A 78 -4.59 32.27 0.61
CA PHE A 78 -5.36 31.63 -0.44
C PHE A 78 -5.46 30.13 -0.14
N LEU A 79 -6.69 29.63 0.04
CA LEU A 79 -6.98 28.24 0.35
C LEU A 79 -7.72 27.60 -0.83
N TYR A 80 -7.28 26.41 -1.23
CA TYR A 80 -7.91 25.57 -2.25
C TYR A 80 -8.78 24.51 -1.58
N GLU A 81 -9.83 24.04 -2.25
CA GLU A 81 -10.75 23.02 -1.72
C GLU A 81 -11.17 23.31 -0.26
N HIS A 82 -11.51 24.57 0.03
CA HIS A 82 -11.78 25.04 1.39
C HIS A 82 -13.24 24.77 1.76
N ASP A 83 -13.42 24.08 2.88
CA ASP A 83 -14.69 23.81 3.51
C ASP A 83 -14.58 24.10 5.01
N GLU A 84 -15.40 25.02 5.53
CA GLU A 84 -15.30 25.49 6.92
C GLU A 84 -16.06 24.59 7.91
N GLU A 85 -17.09 23.88 7.43
CA GLU A 85 -18.02 23.12 8.28
C GLU A 85 -18.46 21.83 7.58
N THR A 86 -17.59 20.80 7.64
CA THR A 86 -17.89 19.51 6.99
C THR A 86 -17.52 18.31 7.86
N THR A 87 -18.36 17.27 7.81
CA THR A 87 -18.11 15.98 8.47
C THR A 87 -17.42 14.97 7.57
N GLY A 88 -17.19 15.30 6.29
CA GLY A 88 -16.54 14.40 5.37
C GLY A 88 -16.59 14.88 3.93
N ASN A 89 -15.55 14.55 3.17
CA ASN A 89 -15.44 14.94 1.77
C ASN A 89 -14.66 13.91 0.98
N ILE A 90 -14.91 13.82 -0.32
CA ILE A 90 -14.06 13.15 -1.31
C ILE A 90 -13.52 14.26 -2.21
N PHE A 91 -12.20 14.45 -2.21
CA PHE A 91 -11.57 15.57 -2.88
C PHE A 91 -10.57 15.12 -3.95
N ASN A 92 -10.41 15.97 -4.95
CA ASN A 92 -9.49 15.75 -6.04
C ASN A 92 -8.97 17.08 -6.59
N PHE A 93 -7.72 17.39 -6.28
CA PHE A 93 -7.09 18.67 -6.58
C PHE A 93 -5.88 18.48 -7.50
N THR A 94 -5.79 19.29 -8.57
CA THR A 94 -4.62 19.27 -9.48
C THR A 94 -3.67 20.39 -9.11
N ILE A 95 -2.41 20.04 -8.87
CA ILE A 95 -1.38 20.97 -8.42
C ILE A 95 -0.99 21.93 -9.55
N PRO A 96 -1.13 23.24 -9.36
CA PRO A 96 -0.85 24.23 -10.40
C PRO A 96 0.64 24.50 -10.64
N TYR A 97 1.50 24.29 -9.64
CA TYR A 97 2.94 24.58 -9.70
C TYR A 97 3.73 23.76 -8.67
N ASP A 98 5.04 23.63 -8.92
CA ASP A 98 5.97 22.91 -8.05
C ASP A 98 6.10 23.60 -6.69
N SER A 99 5.80 22.90 -5.61
CA SER A 99 5.93 23.37 -4.23
C SER A 99 5.82 22.20 -3.25
N GLU A 100 6.03 22.46 -1.97
CA GLU A 100 5.44 21.65 -0.92
C GLU A 100 3.99 22.08 -0.68
N TRP A 101 3.10 21.08 -0.67
CA TRP A 101 1.65 21.24 -0.53
C TRP A 101 1.18 20.61 0.77
N TYR A 102 0.09 21.16 1.30
CA TYR A 102 -0.46 20.87 2.62
C TYR A 102 -1.94 20.55 2.49
N VAL A 103 -2.35 19.42 3.06
CA VAL A 103 -3.76 19.07 3.31
C VAL A 103 -4.00 19.22 4.81
N VAL A 104 -4.88 20.14 5.19
CA VAL A 104 -5.07 20.55 6.58
C VAL A 104 -6.46 20.17 7.05
N PHE A 105 -6.51 19.53 8.21
CA PHE A 105 -7.72 19.29 9.00
C PHE A 105 -7.58 20.07 10.30
N SER A 106 -8.50 20.99 10.57
CA SER A 106 -8.43 21.95 11.67
C SER A 106 -9.61 21.76 12.62
N ASN A 107 -9.30 21.44 13.88
CA ASN A 107 -10.23 21.45 15.01
C ASN A 107 -9.99 22.69 15.91
N ILE A 108 -9.54 23.81 15.31
CA ILE A 108 -9.18 25.00 16.09
C ILE A 108 -10.44 25.76 16.55
N GLN A 109 -11.50 25.73 15.76
CA GLN A 109 -12.71 26.53 16.00
C GLN A 109 -13.80 25.80 16.79
N LEU A 110 -13.72 24.47 16.94
CA LEU A 110 -14.75 23.73 17.67
C LEU A 110 -14.54 23.78 19.18
N GLN A 111 -15.57 23.35 19.91
CA GLN A 111 -15.58 23.30 21.37
C GLN A 111 -15.49 21.85 21.91
N SER A 112 -15.39 20.87 21.02
CA SER A 112 -15.36 19.43 21.35
C SER A 112 -14.22 18.73 20.62
N PRO A 113 -13.61 17.68 21.23
CA PRO A 113 -12.74 16.77 20.51
C PRO A 113 -13.53 16.01 19.44
N ILE A 114 -12.82 15.53 18.43
CA ILE A 114 -13.38 14.80 17.28
C ILE A 114 -12.57 13.54 17.00
N SER A 115 -13.15 12.60 16.26
CA SER A 115 -12.47 11.45 15.67
C SER A 115 -12.36 11.62 14.16
N LEU A 116 -11.13 11.65 13.63
CA LEU A 116 -10.83 11.86 12.21
C LEU A 116 -10.33 10.56 11.58
N GLN A 117 -11.00 10.16 10.49
CA GLN A 117 -10.52 9.13 9.56
C GLN A 117 -10.25 9.77 8.21
N ALA A 118 -9.03 9.64 7.68
CA ALA A 118 -8.67 10.26 6.41
C ALA A 118 -7.67 9.43 5.62
N GLU A 119 -7.81 9.47 4.30
CA GLU A 119 -6.88 8.93 3.33
C GLU A 119 -6.43 10.05 2.39
N VAL A 120 -5.12 10.24 2.26
CA VAL A 120 -4.53 11.26 1.37
C VAL A 120 -3.45 10.64 0.49
N TYR A 121 -3.52 10.93 -0.81
CA TYR A 121 -2.64 10.41 -1.84
C TYR A 121 -2.05 11.55 -2.68
N TYR A 122 -0.73 11.52 -2.88
CA TYR A 122 -0.05 12.33 -3.89
C TYR A 122 0.23 11.46 -5.12
N ILE A 123 -0.31 11.86 -6.28
CA ILE A 123 -0.29 11.07 -7.51
C ILE A 123 0.44 11.84 -8.61
N ASP A 124 1.55 11.28 -9.09
CA ASP A 124 2.28 11.81 -10.24
C ASP A 124 1.53 11.52 -11.56
N GLN A 125 1.09 12.56 -12.26
CA GLN A 125 0.44 12.41 -13.57
C GLN A 125 1.41 12.10 -14.71
N SER A 126 2.71 12.37 -14.56
CA SER A 126 3.70 12.12 -15.60
C SER A 126 3.92 10.62 -15.85
N ASP A 127 3.59 9.78 -14.87
CA ASP A 127 3.52 8.32 -15.01
C ASP A 127 2.15 7.81 -15.48
N VAL A 128 1.15 8.69 -15.61
CA VAL A 128 -0.12 8.41 -16.30
C VAL A 128 0.08 8.53 -17.81
N VAL A 129 1.05 7.79 -18.34
CA VAL A 129 1.01 7.35 -19.74
C VAL A 129 -0.20 6.43 -19.85
N GLN A 130 -1.35 7.01 -20.20
CA GLN A 130 -2.55 6.33 -20.69
C GLN A 130 -2.73 4.87 -20.22
N THR A 131 -2.98 4.65 -18.93
CA THR A 131 -3.72 3.44 -18.50
C THR A 131 -5.23 3.61 -18.72
N GLN A 132 -5.61 4.46 -19.68
CA GLN A 132 -6.88 4.34 -20.39
C GLN A 132 -6.83 3.26 -21.50
N VAL A 133 -6.00 2.21 -21.32
CA VAL A 133 -6.05 0.98 -22.12
C VAL A 133 -6.25 -0.22 -21.19
N GLY A 134 -7.48 -0.32 -20.67
CA GLY A 134 -8.11 -1.56 -20.27
C GLY A 134 -7.52 -2.27 -19.04
N TRP A 135 -8.38 -2.54 -18.08
CA TRP A 135 -8.22 -3.54 -17.02
C TRP A 135 -7.83 -4.97 -17.50
N TYR A 136 -7.56 -5.15 -18.80
CA TYR A 136 -7.29 -6.41 -19.49
C TYR A 136 -5.85 -6.61 -19.96
N SER A 137 -4.96 -5.61 -20.01
CA SER A 137 -3.68 -5.77 -20.73
C SER A 137 -2.47 -6.20 -19.87
N ARG A 138 -2.37 -5.77 -18.59
CA ARG A 138 -1.24 -6.19 -17.71
C ARG A 138 -1.47 -7.50 -16.94
N ASN A 139 -2.73 -7.89 -16.76
CA ASN A 139 -3.09 -9.19 -16.19
C ASN A 139 -3.01 -10.34 -17.22
N MET A 140 -2.90 -10.06 -18.52
CA MET A 140 -2.92 -11.11 -19.54
C MET A 140 -1.68 -12.02 -19.52
N LEU A 141 -0.54 -11.58 -18.96
CA LEU A 141 0.63 -12.42 -18.75
C LEU A 141 0.76 -12.89 -17.30
N VAL A 142 0.39 -12.06 -16.33
CA VAL A 142 0.55 -12.37 -14.91
C VAL A 142 -0.49 -13.40 -14.46
N THR A 143 -1.75 -13.27 -14.88
CA THR A 143 -2.83 -14.21 -14.51
C THR A 143 -2.61 -15.64 -15.01
N PRO A 144 -2.24 -15.93 -16.29
CA PRO A 144 -1.96 -17.30 -16.69
C PRO A 144 -0.70 -17.86 -16.01
N LEU A 145 0.26 -17.02 -15.62
CA LEU A 145 1.46 -17.45 -14.90
C LEU A 145 1.12 -17.81 -13.43
N PHE A 146 0.25 -17.04 -12.78
CA PHE A 146 -0.31 -17.39 -11.47
C PHE A 146 -1.16 -18.66 -11.52
N ILE A 147 -2.08 -18.78 -12.48
CA ILE A 147 -2.87 -20.02 -12.67
C ILE A 147 -1.95 -21.20 -12.98
N GLY A 148 -0.92 -20.98 -13.80
CA GLY A 148 0.10 -21.97 -14.12
C GLY A 148 0.84 -22.47 -12.88
N ILE A 149 1.35 -21.57 -12.04
CA ILE A 149 2.01 -21.94 -10.77
C ILE A 149 1.05 -22.68 -9.84
N LEU A 150 -0.20 -22.20 -9.72
CA LEU A 150 -1.21 -22.77 -8.83
C LEU A 150 -1.64 -24.18 -9.26
N LEU A 151 -1.54 -24.51 -10.56
CA LEU A 151 -1.81 -25.85 -11.09
C LEU A 151 -0.57 -26.75 -11.12
N ILE A 152 0.61 -26.22 -11.47
CA ILE A 152 1.85 -26.99 -11.60
C ILE A 152 2.33 -27.52 -10.24
N VAL A 153 2.25 -26.70 -9.18
CA VAL A 153 2.72 -27.09 -7.84
C VAL A 153 1.97 -28.31 -7.28
N PRO A 154 0.62 -28.38 -7.25
CA PRO A 154 -0.08 -29.57 -6.76
C PRO A 154 0.14 -30.79 -7.65
N ILE A 155 0.25 -30.62 -8.97
CA ILE A 155 0.56 -31.73 -9.88
C ILE A 155 1.96 -32.31 -9.59
N ALA A 156 2.97 -31.46 -9.42
CA ALA A 156 4.32 -31.88 -9.07
C ALA A 156 4.36 -32.60 -7.71
N LEU A 157 3.59 -32.14 -6.73
CA LEU A 157 3.44 -32.80 -5.43
C LEU A 157 2.79 -34.18 -5.56
N LEU A 158 1.70 -34.31 -6.34
CA LEU A 158 1.03 -35.58 -6.59
C LEU A 158 1.96 -36.59 -7.31
N ILE A 159 2.74 -36.13 -8.29
CA ILE A 159 3.74 -36.97 -8.97
C ILE A 159 4.83 -37.41 -7.98
N GLY A 160 5.31 -36.51 -7.12
CA GLY A 160 6.29 -36.84 -6.08
C GLY A 160 5.79 -37.91 -5.10
N VAL A 161 4.54 -37.79 -4.65
CA VAL A 161 3.88 -38.79 -3.79
C VAL A 161 3.67 -40.12 -4.53
N TYR A 162 3.31 -40.09 -5.80
CA TYR A 162 3.15 -41.29 -6.60
C TYR A 162 4.48 -42.05 -6.76
N ILE A 163 5.57 -41.35 -7.07
CA ILE A 163 6.90 -41.93 -7.21
C ILE A 163 7.39 -42.49 -5.88
N SER A 164 7.13 -41.81 -4.76
CA SER A 164 7.57 -42.30 -3.44
C SER A 164 6.89 -43.60 -3.03
N ARG A 165 5.61 -43.80 -3.40
CA ARG A 165 4.88 -45.06 -3.13
C ARG A 165 5.35 -46.25 -3.95
N LYS A 166 5.91 -46.01 -5.15
CA LYS A 166 6.40 -47.07 -6.05
C LYS A 166 7.81 -47.55 -5.75
N ARG A 167 8.56 -46.82 -4.92
CA ARG A 167 9.86 -47.31 -4.47
C ARG A 167 9.62 -48.42 -3.47
N GLU A 168 9.86 -49.65 -3.90
CA GLU A 168 9.88 -50.78 -2.99
C GLU A 168 10.87 -50.46 -1.85
N PRO A 169 10.52 -50.80 -0.60
CA PRO A 169 11.44 -50.61 0.51
C PRO A 169 12.72 -51.34 0.14
N VAL A 170 13.84 -50.60 0.13
CA VAL A 170 15.16 -51.20 -0.08
C VAL A 170 15.25 -52.36 0.90
N PRO A 171 15.41 -53.61 0.42
CA PRO A 171 15.40 -54.77 1.29
C PRO A 171 16.45 -54.54 2.36
N ALA A 172 16.02 -54.64 3.62
CA ALA A 172 16.93 -54.46 4.75
C ALA A 172 18.05 -55.48 4.59
N VAL A 173 19.27 -55.00 4.37
CA VAL A 173 20.46 -55.85 4.34
C VAL A 173 20.56 -56.51 5.72
N ARG A 174 20.34 -57.83 5.77
CA ARG A 174 20.52 -58.61 7.00
C ARG A 174 22.03 -58.71 7.24
N TYR A 175 22.53 -57.97 8.22
CA TYR A 175 23.95 -57.98 8.57
C TYR A 175 24.43 -59.33 9.13
N ASP A 176 23.49 -60.21 9.51
CA ASP A 176 23.76 -61.52 10.08
C ASP A 176 24.39 -62.50 9.06
N GLU A 177 24.28 -62.22 7.76
CA GLU A 177 24.78 -63.09 6.67
C GLU A 177 26.23 -62.79 6.26
N ILE A 178 26.79 -61.64 6.70
CA ILE A 178 28.16 -61.21 6.34
C ILE A 178 29.21 -61.73 7.35
N LEU A 179 28.78 -62.21 8.52
CA LEU A 179 29.68 -62.65 9.61
C LEU A 179 29.96 -64.17 9.64
N SER A 180 29.48 -64.94 8.67
CA SER A 180 29.60 -66.41 8.66
C SER A 180 30.46 -66.98 7.54
N THR A 181 31.35 -66.19 6.93
CA THR A 181 32.40 -66.73 6.05
C THR A 181 33.64 -67.10 6.89
N PRO A 182 33.87 -68.39 7.20
CA PRO A 182 35.13 -68.83 7.78
C PRO A 182 36.23 -68.84 6.70
N ASP A 183 37.42 -68.35 7.08
CA ASP A 183 38.68 -68.50 6.35
C ASP A 183 39.13 -69.97 6.25
#